data_AF-A0A7X7KUT9-F1
#
_entry.id   AF-A0A7X7KUT9-F1
#
_cell.length_a   1.000
_cell.length_b   1.000
_cell.length_c   1.000
_cell.angle_alpha   90.00
_cell.angle_beta   90.00
_cell.angle_gamma   90.00
#
_symmetry.space_group_name_H-M   'P 1'
#
loop_
_entity.id
_entity.type
_entity.pdbx_description
1 polymer ?
#
loop_
_entity_poly.entity_id
_entity_poly.type
_entity_poly.pdbx_seq_one_letter_code
_entity_poly.pdbx_strand_id
1 'polypeptide(L)'
;MNVTQKPVSLARNEKVHSLALDGILAALGVVLMLLVRVPLLPAAPWLIYDMGDIPAMIGGLILGPAHGLLILAVVCIVQMVTPVSSGLY
;
A
#
# COMPACT_ATOMS: atom_id res chain seq x y z
N MET A 1 -1.33 -50.15 -18.93
CA MET A 1 -2.10 -49.09 -18.24
C MET A 1 -1.29 -47.81 -18.27
N ASN A 2 -1.55 -46.91 -19.23
CA ASN A 2 -0.88 -45.61 -19.30
C ASN A 2 -1.88 -44.54 -18.87
N VAL A 3 -1.72 -44.03 -17.66
CA VAL A 3 -2.59 -43.03 -17.07
C VAL A 3 -2.22 -41.69 -17.71
N THR A 4 -3.07 -41.19 -18.60
CA THR A 4 -3.00 -39.82 -19.11
C THR A 4 -3.21 -38.84 -17.96
N GLN A 5 -2.13 -38.46 -17.29
CA GLN A 5 -2.13 -37.36 -16.32
C GLN A 5 -2.33 -36.07 -17.11
N LYS A 6 -3.55 -35.52 -17.08
CA LYS A 6 -3.83 -34.16 -17.56
C LYS A 6 -2.89 -33.22 -16.81
N PRO A 7 -2.12 -32.34 -17.47
CA PRO A 7 -1.22 -31.43 -16.76
C PRO A 7 -2.07 -30.62 -15.78
N VAL A 8 -1.63 -30.57 -14.51
CA VAL A 8 -2.26 -29.72 -13.49
C VAL A 8 -2.21 -28.30 -14.02
N SER A 9 -3.34 -27.82 -14.54
CA SER A 9 -3.49 -26.44 -14.97
C SER A 9 -3.44 -25.59 -13.71
N LEU A 10 -2.25 -25.09 -13.39
CA LEU A 10 -2.04 -24.01 -12.44
C LEU A 10 -2.60 -22.73 -13.05
N ALA A 11 -3.92 -22.68 -13.29
CA ALA A 11 -4.60 -21.49 -13.74
C ALA A 11 -4.40 -20.44 -12.65
N ARG A 12 -3.44 -19.54 -12.87
CA ARG A 12 -3.13 -18.44 -11.95
C ARG A 12 -4.36 -17.57 -11.86
N ASN A 13 -4.97 -17.50 -10.69
CA ASN A 13 -6.07 -16.57 -10.46
C ASN A 13 -5.50 -15.16 -10.30
N GLU A 14 -5.48 -14.42 -11.41
CA GLU A 14 -4.97 -13.04 -11.48
C GLU A 14 -5.61 -12.11 -10.45
N LYS A 15 -6.89 -12.33 -10.10
CA LYS A 15 -7.57 -11.53 -9.07
C LYS A 15 -6.99 -11.74 -7.68
N VAL A 16 -6.64 -12.98 -7.34
CA VAL A 16 -6.04 -13.31 -6.03
C VAL A 16 -4.64 -12.74 -5.93
N HIS A 17 -3.89 -12.76 -7.05
CA HIS A 17 -2.57 -12.17 -7.11
C HIS A 17 -2.59 -10.65 -6.93
N SER A 18 -3.49 -9.95 -7.61
CA SER A 18 -3.65 -8.50 -7.44
C SER A 18 -4.05 -8.13 -6.02
N LEU A 19 -5.01 -8.86 -5.43
CA LEU A 19 -5.45 -8.62 -4.06
C LEU A 19 -4.33 -8.83 -3.02
N ALA A 20 -3.52 -9.88 -3.22
CA ALA A 20 -2.36 -10.14 -2.35
C ALA A 20 -1.32 -9.03 -2.47
N LEU A 21 -1.05 -8.54 -3.69
CA LEU A 21 -0.13 -7.42 -3.90
C LEU A 21 -0.64 -6.13 -3.27
N ASP A 22 -1.93 -5.79 -3.44
CA ASP A 22 -2.51 -4.60 -2.82
C ASP A 22 -2.40 -4.64 -1.29
N GLY A 23 -2.65 -5.81 -0.69
CA GLY A 23 -2.51 -6.00 0.75
C GLY A 23 -1.06 -5.84 1.23
N ILE A 24 -0.09 -6.39 0.50
CA ILE A 24 1.34 -6.24 0.84
C ILE A 24 1.79 -4.79 0.68
N LEU A 25 1.37 -4.10 -0.38
CA LEU A 25 1.70 -2.70 -0.62
C LEU A 25 1.05 -1.78 0.42
N ALA A 26 -0.18 -2.07 0.85
CA ALA A 26 -0.84 -1.34 1.93
C ALA A 26 -0.12 -1.54 3.26
N ALA A 27 0.25 -2.78 3.60
CA ALA A 27 1.04 -3.05 4.81
C ALA A 27 2.40 -2.35 4.77
N LEU A 28 3.06 -2.34 3.62
CA LEU A 28 4.31 -1.60 3.41
C LEU A 28 4.11 -0.08 3.59
N GLY A 29 3.02 0.48 3.04
CA GLY A 29 2.64 1.89 3.23
C GLY A 29 2.51 2.27 4.70
N VAL A 30 1.81 1.44 5.49
CA VAL A 30 1.65 1.65 6.94
C VAL A 30 2.99 1.55 7.69
N VAL A 31 3.83 0.58 7.34
CA VAL A 31 5.17 0.45 7.95
C VAL A 31 6.04 1.66 7.64
N LEU A 32 6.09 2.08 6.37
CA LEU A 32 6.86 3.27 5.96
C LEU A 32 6.32 4.55 6.61
N MET A 33 5.00 4.68 6.71
CA MET A 33 4.35 5.78 7.42
C MET A 33 4.88 5.86 8.85
N LEU A 34 4.98 4.74 9.58
CA LEU A 34 5.47 4.75 10.96
C LEU A 34 6.97 5.01 11.11
N LEU A 35 7.80 4.53 10.18
CA LEU A 35 9.26 4.57 10.29
C LEU A 35 9.90 5.86 9.75
N VAL A 36 9.33 6.47 8.70
CA VAL A 36 10.00 7.54 7.97
C VAL A 36 9.12 8.78 7.87
N ARG A 37 9.10 9.55 8.96
CA ARG A 37 8.55 10.91 8.99
C ARG A 37 9.61 11.92 9.37
N VAL A 38 9.89 12.84 8.46
CA VAL A 38 10.93 13.85 8.63
C VAL A 38 10.30 15.23 8.41
N PRO A 39 10.46 16.20 9.33
CA PRO A 39 10.02 17.57 9.10
C PRO A 39 10.84 18.16 7.94
N LEU A 40 10.17 18.52 6.84
CA LEU A 40 10.86 19.02 5.64
C LEU A 40 11.45 20.41 5.84
N LEU A 41 10.72 21.27 6.57
CA LEU A 41 11.05 22.67 6.71
C LEU A 41 11.03 23.08 8.19
N PRO A 42 12.13 23.65 8.73
CA PRO A 42 12.17 24.15 10.10
C PRO A 42 11.17 25.29 10.36
N ALA A 43 10.85 26.08 9.31
CA ALA A 43 9.92 27.20 9.37
C ALA A 43 8.43 26.76 9.34
N ALA A 44 8.15 25.49 9.02
CA ALA A 44 6.80 24.97 8.90
C ALA A 44 6.70 23.57 9.55
N PRO A 45 6.60 23.48 10.89
CA PRO A 45 6.55 22.20 11.62
C PRO A 45 5.36 21.31 11.26
N TRP A 46 4.32 21.87 10.62
CA TRP A 46 3.15 21.14 10.15
C TRP A 46 3.37 20.39 8.83
N LEU A 47 4.43 20.72 8.07
CA LEU A 47 4.74 20.06 6.80
C LEU A 47 5.71 18.91 7.04
N ILE A 48 5.18 17.85 7.62
CA ILE A 48 5.90 16.60 7.85
C ILE A 48 5.85 15.78 6.56
N TYR A 49 7.01 15.34 6.08
CA TYR A 49 7.05 14.38 4.98
C TYR A 49 6.59 13.01 5.46
N ASP A 50 5.65 12.40 4.73
CA ASP A 50 5.20 11.03 4.94
C ASP A 50 5.58 10.18 3.74
N MET A 51 6.48 9.21 3.94
CA MET A 51 6.91 8.29 2.88
C MET A 51 5.93 7.12 2.68
N GLY A 52 4.87 7.05 3.47
CA GLY A 52 3.82 6.02 3.39
C GLY A 52 3.00 6.03 2.10
N ASP A 53 3.05 7.11 1.32
CA ASP A 53 2.28 7.24 0.06
C ASP A 53 2.99 6.62 -1.16
N ILE A 54 4.29 6.33 -1.06
CA ILE A 54 5.08 5.75 -2.16
C ILE A 54 4.57 4.34 -2.55
N PRO A 55 4.28 3.43 -1.61
CA PRO A 55 3.72 2.12 -1.95
C PRO A 55 2.36 2.20 -2.66
N ALA A 56 1.52 3.17 -2.30
CA ALA A 56 0.25 3.41 -3.00
C ALA A 56 0.47 3.88 -4.44
N MET A 57 1.45 4.76 -4.68
CA MET A 57 1.85 5.15 -6.03
C MET A 57 2.39 3.98 -6.84
N ILE A 58 3.25 3.14 -6.25
CA ILE A 58 3.79 1.94 -6.92
C ILE A 58 2.66 0.98 -7.29
N GLY A 59 1.71 0.74 -6.38
CA GLY A 59 0.53 -0.09 -6.64
C GLY A 59 -0.35 0.47 -7.75
N GLY A 60 -0.57 1.78 -7.76
CA GLY A 60 -1.30 2.48 -8.81
C GLY A 60 -0.63 2.42 -10.18
N LEU A 61 0.70 2.48 -10.23
CA LEU A 61 1.46 2.40 -11.49
C LEU A 61 1.54 0.97 -12.06
N ILE A 62 1.59 -0.05 -11.20
CA ILE A 62 1.74 -1.45 -11.62
C ILE A 62 0.37 -2.11 -11.90
N LEU A 63 -0.61 -1.94 -11.02
CA LEU A 63 -1.92 -2.59 -11.10
C LEU A 63 -3.01 -1.67 -11.71
N GLY A 64 -2.69 -0.40 -11.94
CA GLY A 64 -3.61 0.62 -12.45
C GLY A 64 -4.18 1.52 -11.36
N PRO A 65 -4.72 2.70 -11.74
CA PRO A 65 -5.01 3.79 -10.80
C PRO A 65 -6.05 3.43 -9.73
N ALA A 66 -6.98 2.51 -10.02
CA ALA A 66 -7.99 2.07 -9.07
C ALA A 66 -7.40 1.33 -7.85
N HIS A 67 -6.36 0.50 -8.07
CA HIS A 67 -5.71 -0.24 -7.00
C HIS A 67 -4.88 0.69 -6.11
N GLY A 68 -4.18 1.66 -6.72
CA GLY A 68 -3.49 2.71 -5.96
C GLY A 68 -4.43 3.53 -5.08
N LEU A 69 -5.62 3.87 -5.58
CA LEU A 69 -6.65 4.57 -4.79
C LEU A 69 -7.15 3.72 -3.61
N LEU A 70 -7.35 2.41 -3.81
CA LEU A 70 -7.74 1.50 -2.74
C LEU A 70 -6.67 1.39 -1.65
N ILE A 71 -5.40 1.23 -2.05
CA ILE A 71 -4.27 1.18 -1.12
C ILE A 71 -4.17 2.49 -0.33
N LEU A 72 -4.28 3.64 -1.02
CA LEU A 72 -4.25 4.97 -0.39
C LEU A 72 -5.40 5.13 0.61
N ALA A 73 -6.62 4.73 0.24
CA ALA A 73 -7.77 4.81 1.13
C ALA A 73 -7.55 4.00 2.43
N VAL A 74 -7.00 2.79 2.32
CA VAL A 74 -6.65 1.96 3.49
C VAL A 74 -5.59 2.65 4.34
N VAL A 75 -4.52 3.16 3.73
CA VAL A 75 -3.44 3.86 4.44
C VAL A 75 -3.97 5.12 5.12
N CYS A 76 -4.84 5.91 4.48
CA CYS A 76 -5.46 7.10 5.07
C CYS A 76 -6.36 6.77 6.27
N ILE A 77 -7.11 5.67 6.21
CA ILE A 77 -7.91 5.22 7.36
C ILE A 77 -6.97 4.89 8.52
N VAL A 78 -5.89 4.14 8.26
CA VAL A 78 -4.89 3.80 9.30
C VAL A 78 -4.19 5.06 9.82
N GLN A 79 -3.85 6.01 8.94
CA GLN A 79 -3.26 7.29 9.29
C GLN A 79 -4.18 8.09 10.21
N MET A 80 -5.48 8.09 9.95
CA MET A 80 -6.49 8.79 10.76
C MET A 80 -6.57 8.25 12.20
N VAL A 81 -6.51 6.92 12.37
CA VAL A 81 -6.53 6.31 13.72
C VAL A 81 -5.17 6.38 14.42
N THR A 82 -4.08 6.64 13.69
CA THR A 82 -2.74 6.76 14.27
C THR A 82 -2.52 8.20 14.74
N PRO A 83 -2.40 8.46 16.05
CA PRO A 83 -2.19 9.80 16.58
C PRO A 83 -0.75 10.23 16.26
N VAL A 84 -0.56 10.89 15.12
CA VAL A 84 0.80 11.18 14.62
C VAL A 84 1.03 12.62 14.24
N SER A 85 0.01 13.38 13.87
CA SER A 85 0.14 14.83 13.60
C SER A 85 -1.25 15.39 13.32
N SER A 86 -2.24 15.10 14.17
CA SER A 86 -3.41 15.95 14.17
C SER A 86 -2.90 17.32 14.59
N GLY A 87 -2.92 18.31 13.69
CA GLY A 87 -2.70 19.73 13.98
C GLY A 87 -3.76 20.32 14.92
N LEU A 88 -4.24 19.54 15.88
CA LEU A 88 -4.81 20.00 17.12
C LEU A 88 -3.63 20.51 17.95
N TYR A 89 -3.35 21.80 17.78
CA TYR A 89 -2.88 22.58 18.91
C TYR A 89 -3.91 22.51 20.05
#